data_AF-A0AAV8XGJ8-F1
#
_entry.id   AF-A0AAV8XGJ8-F1
#
_cell.length_a   1.000
_cell.length_b   1.000
_cell.length_c   1.000
_cell.angle_alpha   90.00
_cell.angle_beta   90.00
_cell.angle_gamma   90.00
#
_symmetry.space_group_name_H-M   'P 1'
#
loop_
_entity.id
_entity.type
_entity.pdbx_description
1 polymer ?
#
loop_
_entity_poly.entity_id
_entity_poly.type
_entity_poly.pdbx_seq_one_letter_code
_entity_poly.pdbx_strand_id
1 'polypeptide(L)'
;MDRELIERVFPRMRADKISLTAKKDALICAFGSRFLKIHRDKHQVLVTSRKMRELAKVLIEMKKLNPQVNSLIEALRPINFDLLVKAVKAASKFNSEEDKYGAPTFAMNISTSLKDCCEVAICEILKKKHCFENKNFSETETEIKTMIMLIKSNWKYEISHHAANNLHSKKMNSIGIVPLASDLKKFKDYLKTTANSAAAKLQSDCNDRDAYKTLQQTVYCRIMLLCRKRPGELARLTVDLYNEGKEAQTYEEFENKIRPSERILMRKFKRVVIKGKRKATPVLFSLDVQEHIQILLDLRSNFTSQNDPYIFSKLISREPFRGYQVLMHHAKMAGLKNPDAIKSRGLRKHLATISQLFSMENEDVEQLATFMGHTLDVHRKEYRLPDDIFQTAKIAKLLLLMESGDAGKYQGKTLDEINLEEDLMNPEKK
;
A
#
# COMPACT_ATOMS: atom_id res chain seq x y z
N MET A 1 31.25 8.41 7.31
CA MET A 1 29.81 8.06 7.33
C MET A 1 29.08 9.02 6.40
N ASP A 2 28.06 8.56 5.67
CA ASP A 2 27.41 9.36 4.60
C ASP A 2 26.58 10.53 5.16
N ARG A 3 26.85 11.74 4.65
CA ARG A 3 26.22 12.99 5.11
C ARG A 3 24.70 12.98 4.87
N GLU A 4 24.24 12.43 3.76
CA GLU A 4 22.82 12.40 3.40
C GLU A 4 22.01 11.55 4.39
N LEU A 5 22.61 10.46 4.86
CA LEU A 5 22.01 9.56 5.84
C LEU A 5 21.82 10.25 7.21
N ILE A 6 22.84 11.00 7.63
CA ILE A 6 22.86 11.73 8.91
C ILE A 6 21.86 12.87 8.89
N GLU A 7 21.78 13.63 7.79
CA GLU A 7 20.91 14.80 7.72
C GLU A 7 19.44 14.42 7.46
N ARG A 8 19.17 13.42 6.61
CA ARG A 8 17.80 13.11 6.16
C ARG A 8 17.13 11.99 6.94
N VAL A 9 17.86 10.91 7.27
CA VAL A 9 17.26 9.68 7.83
C VAL A 9 17.33 9.65 9.35
N PHE A 10 18.50 9.96 9.93
CA PHE A 10 18.71 9.84 11.38
C PHE A 10 17.76 10.68 12.24
N PRO A 11 17.39 11.92 11.87
CA PRO A 11 16.45 12.73 12.66
C PRO A 11 15.01 12.19 12.61
N ARG A 12 14.69 11.35 11.61
CA ARG A 12 13.36 10.75 11.43
C ARG A 12 13.22 9.39 12.13
N MET A 13 14.32 8.84 12.65
CA MET A 13 14.30 7.61 13.45
C MET A 13 13.73 7.88 14.85
N ARG A 14 13.04 6.89 15.42
CA ARG A 14 12.55 6.97 16.80
C ARG A 14 13.75 7.01 17.76
N ALA A 15 13.67 7.79 18.83
CA ALA A 15 14.66 7.75 19.90
C ALA A 15 14.50 6.47 20.73
N ASP A 16 15.11 5.37 20.27
CA ASP A 16 15.10 4.06 20.93
C ASP A 16 16.43 3.31 20.73
N LYS A 17 16.62 2.24 21.52
CA LYS A 17 17.82 1.38 21.44
C LYS A 17 18.05 0.82 20.03
N ILE A 18 16.97 0.49 19.31
CA ILE A 18 17.03 -0.03 17.94
C ILE A 18 17.68 0.99 17.00
N SER A 19 17.23 2.23 17.06
CA SER A 19 17.77 3.29 16.21
C SER A 19 19.19 3.66 16.60
N LEU A 20 19.55 3.58 17.88
CA LEU A 20 20.94 3.74 18.32
C LEU A 20 21.84 2.64 17.73
N THR A 21 21.43 1.37 17.81
CA THR A 21 22.17 0.25 17.21
C THR A 21 22.30 0.42 15.70
N ALA A 22 21.22 0.82 15.01
CA ALA A 22 21.24 1.06 13.57
C ALA A 22 22.24 2.16 13.15
N LYS A 23 22.37 3.22 13.95
CA LYS A 23 23.27 4.36 13.69
C LYS A 23 24.73 4.05 14.02
N LYS A 24 24.99 3.13 14.96
CA LYS A 24 26.35 2.75 15.38
C LYS A 24 26.98 1.69 14.47
N ASP A 25 26.18 0.82 13.88
CA ASP A 25 26.70 -0.26 13.03
C ASP A 25 27.10 0.24 11.64
N ALA A 26 28.36 0.02 11.26
CA ALA A 26 28.94 0.50 10.02
C ALA A 26 28.27 -0.12 8.78
N LEU A 27 27.94 -1.41 8.82
CA LEU A 27 27.33 -2.11 7.69
C LEU A 27 25.86 -1.71 7.49
N ILE A 28 25.10 -1.55 8.58
CA ILE A 28 23.73 -1.03 8.52
C ILE A 28 23.72 0.39 7.94
N CYS A 29 24.67 1.24 8.33
CA CYS A 29 24.80 2.58 7.77
C CYS A 29 25.15 2.55 6.28
N ALA A 30 26.11 1.71 5.87
CA ALA A 30 26.49 1.55 4.46
C ALA A 30 25.32 1.02 3.61
N PHE A 31 24.53 0.08 4.15
CA PHE A 31 23.29 -0.38 3.52
C PHE A 31 22.29 0.77 3.36
N GLY A 32 22.06 1.57 4.40
CA GLY A 32 21.16 2.73 4.36
C GLY A 32 21.57 3.74 3.27
N SER A 33 22.86 4.04 3.17
CA SER A 33 23.44 4.88 2.12
C SER A 33 23.22 4.34 0.73
N ARG A 34 23.51 3.04 0.49
CA ARG A 34 23.29 2.42 -0.82
C ARG A 34 21.80 2.42 -1.18
N PHE A 35 20.92 2.17 -0.21
CA PHE A 35 19.48 2.17 -0.42
C PHE A 35 18.95 3.55 -0.85
N LEU A 36 19.46 4.65 -0.25
CA LEU A 36 19.08 6.01 -0.64
C LEU A 36 19.49 6.39 -2.07
N LYS A 37 20.61 5.87 -2.57
CA LYS A 37 21.07 6.16 -3.95
C LYS A 37 20.05 5.76 -5.01
N ILE A 38 19.36 4.65 -4.77
CA ILE A 38 18.29 4.11 -5.64
C ILE A 38 16.96 4.79 -5.31
N HIS A 39 16.71 5.08 -4.05
CA HIS A 39 15.42 5.55 -3.54
C HIS A 39 15.49 7.02 -3.08
N ARG A 40 15.65 7.93 -4.04
CA ARG A 40 15.92 9.37 -3.79
C ARG A 40 14.71 10.18 -3.30
N ASP A 41 13.49 9.72 -3.60
CA ASP A 41 12.27 10.45 -3.28
C ASP A 41 12.12 10.69 -1.77
N LYS A 42 11.62 11.86 -1.35
CA LYS A 42 11.47 12.25 0.07
C LYS A 42 10.77 11.20 0.94
N HIS A 43 9.75 10.51 0.41
CA HIS A 43 9.00 9.49 1.14
C HIS A 43 9.80 8.20 1.41
N GLN A 44 10.86 7.94 0.65
CA GLN A 44 11.69 6.76 0.80
C GLN A 44 12.62 6.85 2.01
N VAL A 45 12.90 8.06 2.50
CA VAL A 45 13.64 8.29 3.76
C VAL A 45 13.04 7.49 4.93
N LEU A 46 11.70 7.45 5.03
CA LEU A 46 11.01 6.67 6.07
C LEU A 46 11.13 5.16 5.84
N VAL A 47 11.20 4.72 4.57
CA VAL A 47 11.41 3.32 4.21
C VAL A 47 12.83 2.89 4.55
N THR A 48 13.83 3.71 4.21
CA THR A 48 15.23 3.51 4.60
C THR A 48 15.36 3.40 6.12
N SER A 49 14.77 4.34 6.87
CA SER A 49 14.72 4.31 8.34
C SER A 49 14.14 3.00 8.87
N ARG A 50 13.01 2.54 8.30
CA ARG A 50 12.39 1.27 8.69
C ARG A 50 13.31 0.09 8.41
N LYS A 51 13.93 0.03 7.22
CA LYS A 51 14.82 -1.05 6.78
C LYS A 51 16.09 -1.16 7.63
N MET A 52 16.72 -0.02 7.96
CA MET A 52 17.86 0.00 8.87
C MET A 52 17.48 -0.48 10.28
N ARG A 53 16.31 -0.05 10.79
CA ARG A 53 15.81 -0.50 12.09
C ARG A 53 15.39 -1.97 12.10
N GLU A 54 14.90 -2.50 10.99
CA GLU A 54 14.63 -3.93 10.78
C GLU A 54 15.92 -4.76 10.96
N LEU A 55 17.03 -4.35 10.34
CA LEU A 55 18.34 -4.99 10.50
C LEU A 55 18.88 -4.87 11.93
N ALA A 56 18.77 -3.69 12.54
CA ALA A 56 19.23 -3.47 13.91
C ALA A 56 18.47 -4.33 14.93
N LYS A 57 17.18 -4.62 14.72
CA LYS A 57 16.44 -5.58 15.56
C LYS A 57 17.06 -6.96 15.51
N VAL A 58 17.41 -7.45 14.32
CA VAL A 58 18.06 -8.75 14.16
C VAL A 58 19.41 -8.76 14.88
N LEU A 59 20.22 -7.71 14.72
CA LEU A 59 21.51 -7.59 15.40
C LEU A 59 21.36 -7.56 16.94
N ILE A 60 20.32 -6.90 17.46
CA ILE A 60 20.04 -6.89 18.90
C ILE A 60 19.70 -8.31 19.40
N GLU A 61 18.87 -9.07 18.68
CA GLU A 61 18.56 -10.45 19.08
C GLU A 61 19.79 -11.37 18.94
N MET A 62 20.61 -11.19 17.90
CA MET A 62 21.89 -11.89 17.75
C MET A 62 22.80 -11.69 18.97
N LYS A 63 22.94 -10.44 19.43
CA LYS A 63 23.75 -10.10 20.61
C LYS A 63 23.26 -10.74 21.90
N LYS A 64 21.94 -10.96 22.04
CA LYS A 64 21.39 -11.66 23.20
C LYS A 64 21.73 -13.15 23.18
N LEU A 65 21.73 -13.75 21.99
CA LEU A 65 22.02 -15.18 21.83
C LEU A 65 23.53 -15.47 21.87
N ASN A 66 24.35 -14.56 21.36
CA ASN A 66 25.80 -14.63 21.44
C ASN A 66 26.41 -13.22 21.63
N PRO A 67 26.89 -12.89 22.84
CA PRO A 67 27.51 -11.59 23.12
C PRO A 67 28.79 -11.30 22.33
N GLN A 68 29.45 -12.31 21.75
CA GLN A 68 30.66 -12.13 20.94
C GLN A 68 30.38 -11.47 19.58
N VAL A 69 29.12 -11.49 19.11
CA VAL A 69 28.73 -10.88 17.83
C VAL A 69 28.42 -9.41 18.04
N ASN A 70 29.38 -8.53 17.78
CA ASN A 70 29.28 -7.10 18.06
C ASN A 70 28.82 -6.26 16.89
N SER A 71 28.94 -6.76 15.67
CA SER A 71 28.59 -6.06 14.43
C SER A 71 27.72 -6.92 13.50
N LEU A 72 27.00 -6.27 12.57
CA LEU A 72 26.23 -6.99 11.57
C LEU A 72 27.12 -7.78 10.61
N ILE A 73 28.35 -7.33 10.34
CA ILE A 73 29.28 -8.09 9.50
C ILE A 73 29.70 -9.40 10.16
N GLU A 74 29.99 -9.41 11.46
CA GLU A 74 30.26 -10.65 12.20
C GLU A 74 29.05 -11.58 12.25
N ALA A 75 27.85 -11.00 12.39
CA ALA A 75 26.59 -11.74 12.37
C ALA A 75 26.32 -12.42 11.02
N LEU A 76 26.87 -11.88 9.93
CA LEU A 76 26.73 -12.38 8.56
C LEU A 76 27.85 -13.34 8.15
N ARG A 77 28.61 -13.89 9.10
CA ARG A 77 29.51 -15.02 8.84
C ARG A 77 28.75 -16.35 8.75
N PRO A 78 29.14 -17.28 7.87
CA PRO A 78 28.46 -18.58 7.71
C PRO A 78 28.30 -19.37 9.02
N ILE A 79 29.32 -19.34 9.89
CA ILE A 79 29.28 -20.01 11.21
C ILE A 79 28.12 -19.55 12.09
N ASN A 80 27.62 -18.34 11.87
CA ASN A 80 26.52 -17.74 12.62
C ASN A 80 25.16 -17.93 11.93
N PHE A 81 25.05 -18.74 10.87
CA PHE A 81 23.79 -18.89 10.11
C PHE A 81 22.63 -19.40 10.98
N ASP A 82 22.83 -20.48 11.75
CA ASP A 82 21.77 -21.02 12.61
C ASP A 82 21.39 -20.05 13.73
N LEU A 83 22.38 -19.32 14.24
CA LEU A 83 22.17 -18.25 15.22
C LEU A 83 21.33 -17.11 14.61
N LEU A 84 21.62 -16.73 13.36
CA LEU A 84 20.87 -15.72 12.62
C LEU A 84 19.41 -16.14 12.42
N VAL A 85 19.17 -17.40 12.08
CA VAL A 85 17.81 -17.96 11.97
C VAL A 85 17.07 -17.83 13.30
N LYS A 86 17.70 -18.25 14.42
CA LYS A 86 17.13 -18.10 15.77
C LYS A 86 16.84 -16.64 16.13
N ALA A 87 17.76 -15.73 15.82
CA ALA A 87 17.59 -14.30 16.06
C ALA A 87 16.43 -13.71 15.25
N VAL A 88 16.25 -14.11 13.98
CA VAL A 88 15.11 -13.67 13.17
C VAL A 88 13.80 -14.25 13.68
N LYS A 89 13.76 -15.52 14.09
CA LYS A 89 12.59 -16.13 14.74
C LYS A 89 12.19 -15.36 16.01
N ALA A 90 13.15 -15.01 16.86
CA ALA A 90 12.91 -14.16 18.03
C ALA A 90 12.41 -12.76 17.65
N ALA A 91 13.08 -12.07 16.71
CA ALA A 91 12.72 -10.72 16.28
C ALA A 91 11.33 -10.64 15.60
N SER A 92 10.89 -11.74 15.00
CA SER A 92 9.57 -11.89 14.36
C SER A 92 8.49 -12.44 15.30
N LYS A 93 8.82 -12.66 16.59
CA LYS A 93 7.93 -13.21 17.62
C LYS A 93 7.37 -14.58 17.21
N PHE A 94 8.26 -15.49 16.83
CA PHE A 94 7.89 -16.87 16.54
C PHE A 94 7.47 -17.60 17.82
N ASN A 95 6.32 -18.27 17.78
CA ASN A 95 5.85 -19.20 18.80
C ASN A 95 6.15 -20.63 18.33
N SER A 96 6.99 -21.34 19.08
CA SER A 96 7.40 -22.72 18.79
C SER A 96 6.28 -23.75 18.99
N GLU A 97 5.32 -23.49 19.87
CA GLU A 97 4.20 -24.41 20.12
C GLU A 97 3.17 -24.37 19.00
N GLU A 98 2.87 -23.17 18.50
CA GLU A 98 1.90 -22.97 17.44
C GLU A 98 2.49 -23.01 16.02
N ASP A 99 3.82 -23.01 15.89
CA ASP A 99 4.54 -22.82 14.62
C ASP A 99 4.08 -21.55 13.86
N LYS A 100 3.91 -20.45 14.60
CA LYS A 100 3.37 -19.19 14.05
C LYS A 100 4.22 -17.99 14.39
N TYR A 101 4.25 -17.06 13.46
CA TYR A 101 4.92 -15.77 13.63
C TYR A 101 3.94 -14.68 14.08
N GLY A 102 4.34 -13.87 15.06
CA GLY A 102 3.65 -12.61 15.37
C GLY A 102 3.82 -11.57 14.26
N ALA A 103 4.96 -11.57 13.57
CA ALA A 103 5.28 -10.67 12.45
C ALA A 103 5.76 -11.43 11.19
N PRO A 104 4.90 -12.22 10.54
CA PRO A 104 5.28 -13.10 9.41
C PRO A 104 5.80 -12.32 8.20
N THR A 105 5.23 -11.14 7.90
CA THR A 105 5.69 -10.30 6.78
C THR A 105 7.12 -9.77 7.00
N PHE A 106 7.53 -9.54 8.25
CA PHE A 106 8.90 -9.16 8.56
C PHE A 106 9.85 -10.35 8.35
N ALA A 107 9.50 -11.52 8.90
CA ALA A 107 10.28 -12.76 8.77
C ALA A 107 10.52 -13.15 7.30
N MET A 108 9.50 -13.00 6.44
CA MET A 108 9.60 -13.32 5.02
C MET A 108 10.51 -12.32 4.25
N ASN A 109 10.48 -11.04 4.60
CA ASN A 109 11.12 -9.98 3.81
C ASN A 109 12.53 -9.60 4.28
N ILE A 110 12.94 -9.99 5.49
CA ILE A 110 14.24 -9.57 6.06
C ILE A 110 15.42 -10.20 5.31
N SER A 111 15.26 -11.39 4.72
CA SER A 111 16.29 -12.09 3.94
C SER A 111 16.81 -11.26 2.76
N THR A 112 15.94 -10.50 2.09
CA THR A 112 16.36 -9.59 1.01
C THR A 112 17.30 -8.53 1.55
N SER A 113 16.95 -7.89 2.67
CA SER A 113 17.79 -6.86 3.27
C SER A 113 19.10 -7.42 3.84
N LEU A 114 19.12 -8.65 4.33
CA LEU A 114 20.34 -9.33 4.77
C LEU A 114 21.27 -9.63 3.58
N LYS A 115 20.74 -10.15 2.46
CA LYS A 115 21.52 -10.35 1.23
C LYS A 115 22.08 -9.04 0.69
N ASP A 116 21.27 -7.98 0.67
CA ASP A 116 21.72 -6.65 0.26
C ASP A 116 22.88 -6.15 1.17
N CYS A 117 22.84 -6.44 2.48
CA CYS A 117 23.95 -6.13 3.39
C CYS A 117 25.20 -6.93 3.04
N CYS A 118 25.09 -8.23 2.74
CA CYS A 118 26.23 -9.04 2.29
C CYS A 118 26.85 -8.45 1.01
N GLU A 119 26.03 -8.05 0.03
CA GLU A 119 26.52 -7.41 -1.19
C GLU A 119 27.19 -6.06 -0.93
N VAL A 120 26.66 -5.27 0.02
CA VAL A 120 27.30 -4.02 0.46
C VAL A 120 28.66 -4.31 1.09
N ALA A 121 28.75 -5.31 1.96
CA ALA A 121 30.01 -5.69 2.60
C ALA A 121 31.06 -6.11 1.57
N ILE A 122 30.69 -6.98 0.61
CA ILE A 122 31.56 -7.36 -0.51
C ILE A 122 32.04 -6.13 -1.29
N CYS A 123 31.13 -5.22 -1.66
CA CYS A 123 31.49 -4.01 -2.40
C CYS A 123 32.49 -3.12 -1.65
N GLU A 124 32.35 -3.00 -0.34
CA GLU A 124 33.22 -2.16 0.48
C GLU A 124 34.59 -2.83 0.74
N ILE A 125 34.62 -4.16 0.90
CA ILE A 125 35.84 -4.98 0.94
C ILE A 125 36.65 -4.82 -0.35
N LEU A 126 36.00 -4.99 -1.51
CA LEU A 126 36.65 -4.86 -2.82
C LEU A 126 37.19 -3.45 -3.08
N LYS A 127 36.55 -2.42 -2.52
CA LYS A 127 37.00 -1.03 -2.61
C LYS A 127 38.12 -0.68 -1.62
N LYS A 128 38.60 -1.65 -0.83
CA LYS A 128 39.61 -1.47 0.22
C LYS A 128 39.29 -0.31 1.18
N LYS A 129 38.02 -0.04 1.41
CA LYS A 129 37.64 1.03 2.33
C LYS A 129 37.92 0.60 3.76
N HIS A 130 38.53 1.49 4.55
CA HIS A 130 38.88 1.33 5.96
C HIS A 130 37.71 0.98 6.92
N CYS A 131 36.51 0.69 6.42
CA CYS A 131 35.33 0.38 7.22
C CYS A 131 35.39 -1.01 7.88
N PHE A 132 36.32 -1.88 7.48
CA PHE A 132 36.46 -3.24 7.97
C PHE A 132 37.93 -3.49 8.31
N GLU A 133 38.26 -3.61 9.59
CA GLU A 133 39.62 -3.79 10.12
C GLU A 133 40.21 -5.20 9.88
N ASN A 134 39.61 -5.99 8.98
CA ASN A 134 40.07 -7.36 8.72
C ASN A 134 41.28 -7.37 7.79
N LYS A 135 42.38 -7.96 8.29
CA LYS A 135 43.63 -8.14 7.55
C LYS A 135 43.54 -9.15 6.39
N ASN A 136 42.46 -9.95 6.31
CA ASN A 136 42.26 -10.97 5.29
C ASN A 136 40.98 -10.73 4.46
N PHE A 137 41.06 -9.79 3.52
CA PHE A 137 39.93 -9.37 2.68
C PHE A 137 39.38 -10.50 1.79
N SER A 138 40.24 -11.36 1.25
CA SER A 138 39.84 -12.44 0.35
C SER A 138 39.03 -13.53 1.06
N GLU A 139 39.45 -13.93 2.25
CA GLU A 139 38.73 -14.92 3.07
C GLU A 139 37.38 -14.36 3.57
N THR A 140 37.36 -13.10 4.01
CA THR A 140 36.10 -12.46 4.43
C THR A 140 35.11 -12.37 3.26
N GLU A 141 35.59 -12.12 2.04
CA GLU A 141 34.74 -12.09 0.84
C GLU A 141 34.12 -13.47 0.53
N THR A 142 34.92 -14.55 0.61
CA THR A 142 34.43 -15.92 0.35
C THR A 142 33.44 -16.37 1.42
N GLU A 143 33.66 -16.02 2.69
CA GLU A 143 32.72 -16.25 3.78
C GLU A 143 31.37 -15.57 3.52
N ILE A 144 31.38 -14.28 3.16
CA ILE A 144 30.13 -13.53 2.91
C ILE A 144 29.40 -14.06 1.67
N LYS A 145 30.12 -14.46 0.61
CA LYS A 145 29.51 -15.13 -0.55
C LYS A 145 28.85 -16.45 -0.15
N THR A 146 29.51 -17.23 0.70
CA THR A 146 28.96 -18.47 1.27
C THR A 146 27.68 -18.18 2.06
N MET A 147 27.67 -17.13 2.87
CA MET A 147 26.48 -16.70 3.61
C MET A 147 25.30 -16.34 2.68
N ILE A 148 25.55 -15.66 1.56
CA ILE A 148 24.51 -15.38 0.56
C ILE A 148 23.92 -16.69 0.01
N MET A 149 24.77 -17.69 -0.27
CA MET A 149 24.32 -19.00 -0.74
C MET A 149 23.47 -19.71 0.30
N LEU A 150 23.89 -19.73 1.57
CA LEU A 150 23.11 -20.30 2.68
C LEU A 150 21.73 -19.64 2.81
N ILE A 151 21.66 -18.30 2.76
CA ILE A 151 20.38 -17.57 2.79
C ILE A 151 19.52 -17.92 1.55
N LYS A 152 20.12 -18.10 0.37
CA LYS A 152 19.34 -18.46 -0.83
C LYS A 152 18.78 -19.88 -0.74
N SER A 153 19.58 -20.83 -0.28
CA SER A 153 19.22 -22.26 -0.27
C SER A 153 18.32 -22.65 0.90
N ASN A 154 18.60 -22.14 2.11
CA ASN A 154 18.01 -22.68 3.34
C ASN A 154 16.88 -21.81 3.90
N TRP A 155 16.82 -20.51 3.57
CA TRP A 155 15.85 -19.59 4.20
C TRP A 155 14.38 -19.95 3.95
N LYS A 156 14.10 -20.61 2.81
CA LYS A 156 12.76 -21.13 2.50
C LYS A 156 12.28 -22.10 3.58
N TYR A 157 13.12 -23.07 3.91
CA TYR A 157 12.81 -24.15 4.83
C TYR A 157 12.81 -23.68 6.28
N GLU A 158 13.72 -22.76 6.63
CA GLU A 158 13.86 -22.28 8.00
C GLU A 158 12.76 -21.29 8.42
N ILE A 159 12.34 -20.40 7.52
CA ILE A 159 11.52 -19.23 7.86
C ILE A 159 10.40 -18.97 6.86
N SER A 160 10.73 -18.77 5.58
CA SER A 160 9.77 -18.18 4.63
C SER A 160 8.54 -19.05 4.37
N HIS A 161 8.67 -20.38 4.36
CA HIS A 161 7.53 -21.27 4.15
C HIS A 161 6.50 -21.15 5.27
N HIS A 162 6.94 -21.31 6.53
CA HIS A 162 6.09 -21.16 7.72
C HIS A 162 5.47 -19.75 7.82
N ALA A 163 6.26 -18.70 7.53
CA ALA A 163 5.77 -17.32 7.51
C ALA A 163 4.70 -17.09 6.42
N ALA A 164 4.87 -17.68 5.23
CA ALA A 164 3.90 -17.60 4.14
C ALA A 164 2.62 -18.36 4.49
N ASN A 165 2.73 -19.56 5.06
CA ASN A 165 1.58 -20.34 5.53
C ASN A 165 0.81 -19.57 6.60
N ASN A 166 1.48 -18.97 7.59
CA ASN A 166 0.80 -18.17 8.62
C ASN A 166 0.02 -16.98 8.02
N LEU A 167 0.54 -16.34 6.97
CA LEU A 167 -0.19 -15.30 6.24
C LEU A 167 -1.39 -15.84 5.47
N HIS A 168 -1.25 -17.03 4.87
CA HIS A 168 -2.31 -17.68 4.11
C HIS A 168 -3.45 -18.15 5.04
N SER A 169 -3.13 -18.85 6.13
CA SER A 169 -4.12 -19.32 7.11
C SER A 169 -4.89 -18.16 7.75
N LYS A 170 -4.24 -17.04 8.05
CA LYS A 170 -4.92 -15.82 8.52
C LYS A 170 -5.89 -15.23 7.49
N LYS A 171 -5.66 -15.48 6.20
CA LYS A 171 -6.50 -14.97 5.10
C LYS A 171 -7.64 -15.92 4.73
N MET A 172 -7.43 -17.23 4.86
CA MET A 172 -8.29 -18.30 4.34
C MET A 172 -9.77 -18.13 4.69
N ASN A 173 -10.10 -17.82 5.95
CA ASN A 173 -11.48 -17.64 6.40
C ASN A 173 -11.81 -16.18 6.75
N SER A 174 -10.95 -15.22 6.38
CA SER A 174 -11.18 -13.82 6.70
C SER A 174 -12.21 -13.22 5.73
N ILE A 175 -13.38 -12.86 6.25
CA ILE A 175 -14.40 -12.18 5.44
C ILE A 175 -13.86 -10.80 5.06
N GLY A 176 -13.76 -10.54 3.76
CA GLY A 176 -13.36 -9.23 3.25
C GLY A 176 -14.42 -8.20 3.57
N ILE A 177 -14.18 -7.34 4.56
CA ILE A 177 -15.09 -6.21 4.85
C ILE A 177 -15.09 -5.25 3.66
N VAL A 178 -16.22 -5.16 2.96
CA VAL A 178 -16.47 -4.23 1.87
C VAL A 178 -17.39 -3.11 2.38
N PRO A 179 -17.15 -1.84 2.01
CA PRO A 179 -18.06 -0.73 2.28
C PRO A 179 -19.50 -1.01 1.87
N LEU A 180 -20.47 -0.68 2.73
CA LEU A 180 -21.88 -0.70 2.36
C LEU A 180 -22.21 0.47 1.42
N ALA A 181 -23.09 0.25 0.44
CA ALA A 181 -23.54 1.30 -0.46
C ALA A 181 -24.20 2.47 0.29
N SER A 182 -24.99 2.17 1.34
CA SER A 182 -25.62 3.15 2.23
C SER A 182 -24.58 3.99 2.99
N ASP A 183 -23.53 3.36 3.52
CA ASP A 183 -22.43 4.07 4.19
C ASP A 183 -21.63 4.92 3.20
N LEU A 184 -21.41 4.46 1.97
CA LEU A 184 -20.73 5.24 0.93
C LEU A 184 -21.52 6.50 0.56
N LYS A 185 -22.85 6.39 0.42
CA LYS A 185 -23.73 7.55 0.18
C LYS A 185 -23.68 8.53 1.36
N LYS A 186 -23.92 8.04 2.57
CA LYS A 186 -23.86 8.85 3.80
C LYS A 186 -22.51 9.55 3.96
N PHE A 187 -21.42 8.85 3.67
CA PHE A 187 -20.08 9.42 3.78
C PHE A 187 -19.82 10.49 2.72
N LYS A 188 -20.27 10.29 1.48
CA LYS A 188 -20.20 11.31 0.42
C LYS A 188 -20.95 12.58 0.83
N ASP A 189 -22.16 12.44 1.36
CA ASP A 189 -23.01 13.56 1.76
C ASP A 189 -22.38 14.32 2.94
N TYR A 190 -21.91 13.60 3.97
CA TYR A 190 -21.16 14.18 5.08
C TYR A 190 -19.95 15.01 4.60
N LEU A 191 -19.13 14.45 3.70
CA LEU A 191 -17.94 15.15 3.20
C LEU A 191 -18.30 16.40 2.40
N LYS A 192 -19.40 16.35 1.62
CA LYS A 192 -19.87 17.49 0.84
C LYS A 192 -20.35 18.61 1.76
N THR A 193 -21.22 18.31 2.72
CA THR A 193 -21.75 19.28 3.68
C THR A 193 -20.63 19.90 4.52
N THR A 194 -19.69 19.07 4.98
CA THR A 194 -18.55 19.53 5.79
C THR A 194 -17.61 20.42 4.97
N ALA A 195 -17.33 20.07 3.71
CA ALA A 195 -16.53 20.90 2.81
C ALA A 195 -17.20 22.26 2.57
N ASN A 196 -18.48 22.28 2.22
CA ASN A 196 -19.23 23.52 1.98
C ASN A 196 -19.27 24.41 3.22
N SER A 197 -19.48 23.82 4.40
CA SER A 197 -19.49 24.57 5.66
C SER A 197 -18.13 25.17 5.99
N ALA A 198 -17.04 24.42 5.74
CA ALA A 198 -15.68 24.93 5.91
C ALA A 198 -15.33 26.03 4.91
N ALA A 199 -15.76 25.89 3.65
CA ALA A 199 -15.60 26.91 2.63
C ALA A 199 -16.34 28.20 2.98
N ALA A 200 -17.59 28.11 3.44
CA ALA A 200 -18.36 29.27 3.91
C ALA A 200 -17.69 29.98 5.09
N LYS A 201 -17.13 29.22 6.05
CA LYS A 201 -16.34 29.79 7.16
C LYS A 201 -15.10 30.53 6.68
N LEU A 202 -14.40 30.01 5.68
CA LEU A 202 -13.22 30.67 5.12
C LEU A 202 -13.55 31.94 4.33
N GLN A 203 -14.77 32.03 3.79
CA GLN A 203 -15.24 33.26 3.17
C GLN A 203 -15.49 34.36 4.22
N SER A 204 -15.95 33.99 5.42
CA SER A 204 -16.11 34.94 6.53
C SER A 204 -14.80 35.25 7.26
N ASP A 205 -13.93 34.26 7.45
CA ASP A 205 -12.62 34.40 8.09
C ASP A 205 -11.56 33.65 7.28
N CYS A 206 -10.82 34.41 6.48
CA CYS A 206 -9.77 33.88 5.60
C CYS A 206 -8.53 33.37 6.35
N ASN A 207 -8.48 33.51 7.67
CA ASN A 207 -7.40 33.03 8.55
C ASN A 207 -7.82 31.89 9.48
N ASP A 208 -9.03 31.34 9.33
CA ASP A 208 -9.48 30.17 10.11
C ASP A 208 -8.70 28.90 9.71
N ARG A 209 -7.74 28.53 10.55
CA ARG A 209 -6.85 27.37 10.36
C ARG A 209 -7.61 26.04 10.38
N ASP A 210 -8.65 25.92 11.19
CA ASP A 210 -9.39 24.67 11.33
C ASP A 210 -10.38 24.48 10.19
N ALA A 211 -10.99 25.57 9.70
CA ALA A 211 -11.80 25.54 8.48
C ALA A 211 -10.93 25.19 7.27
N TYR A 212 -9.76 25.81 7.10
CA TYR A 212 -8.84 25.48 6.00
C TYR A 212 -8.42 24.01 6.03
N LYS A 213 -8.01 23.52 7.21
CA LYS A 213 -7.62 22.12 7.40
C LYS A 213 -8.78 21.17 7.12
N THR A 214 -9.98 21.47 7.61
CA THR A 214 -11.18 20.67 7.36
C THR A 214 -11.52 20.63 5.87
N LEU A 215 -11.46 21.76 5.17
CA LEU A 215 -11.70 21.83 3.73
C LEU A 215 -10.68 20.98 2.97
N GLN A 216 -9.39 21.14 3.28
CA GLN A 216 -8.29 20.38 2.67
C GLN A 216 -8.45 18.86 2.86
N GLN A 217 -8.82 18.43 4.07
CA GLN A 217 -9.01 17.01 4.39
C GLN A 217 -10.27 16.42 3.74
N THR A 218 -11.38 17.15 3.73
CA THR A 218 -12.63 16.69 3.10
C THR A 218 -12.47 16.60 1.58
N VAL A 219 -11.86 17.59 0.93
CA VAL A 219 -11.51 17.54 -0.50
C VAL A 219 -10.66 16.31 -0.83
N TYR A 220 -9.62 16.06 -0.03
CA TYR A 220 -8.78 14.87 -0.17
C TYR A 220 -9.59 13.57 -0.11
N CYS A 221 -10.48 13.45 0.87
CA CYS A 221 -11.37 12.30 1.03
C CYS A 221 -12.36 12.15 -0.14
N ARG A 222 -12.92 13.25 -0.64
CA ARG A 222 -13.85 13.25 -1.79
C ARG A 222 -13.17 12.72 -3.06
N ILE A 223 -11.94 13.15 -3.33
CA ILE A 223 -11.15 12.63 -4.46
C ILE A 223 -10.82 11.15 -4.27
N MET A 224 -10.46 10.74 -3.05
CA MET A 224 -10.20 9.34 -2.72
C MET A 224 -11.43 8.45 -2.90
N LEU A 225 -12.62 8.95 -2.56
CA LEU A 225 -13.89 8.25 -2.80
C LEU A 225 -14.25 8.19 -4.27
N LEU A 226 -14.01 9.24 -5.05
CA LEU A 226 -14.32 9.19 -6.48
C LEU A 226 -13.35 8.28 -7.23
N CYS A 227 -12.04 8.53 -7.08
CA CYS A 227 -11.01 7.97 -7.94
C CYS A 227 -10.40 6.67 -7.41
N ARG A 228 -10.63 6.32 -6.14
CA ARG A 228 -10.08 5.11 -5.48
C ARG A 228 -8.55 4.98 -5.58
N LYS A 229 -7.81 6.10 -5.59
CA LYS A 229 -6.32 6.17 -5.71
C LYS A 229 -5.61 5.86 -4.40
N ARG A 230 -4.32 5.47 -4.42
CA ARG A 230 -3.64 5.10 -3.17
C ARG A 230 -3.40 6.38 -2.37
N PRO A 231 -3.55 6.36 -1.03
CA PRO A 231 -3.49 7.59 -0.27
C PRO A 231 -2.15 8.32 -0.48
N GLY A 232 -1.06 7.57 -0.52
CA GLY A 232 0.27 8.14 -0.78
C GLY A 232 0.40 8.79 -2.17
N GLU A 233 -0.25 8.25 -3.20
CA GLU A 233 -0.20 8.81 -4.56
C GLU A 233 -0.86 10.18 -4.59
N LEU A 234 -2.10 10.30 -4.09
CA LEU A 234 -2.83 11.56 -4.06
C LEU A 234 -2.19 12.59 -3.13
N ALA A 235 -1.64 12.17 -1.98
CA ALA A 235 -1.04 13.10 -1.02
C ALA A 235 0.17 13.84 -1.60
N ARG A 236 0.77 13.34 -2.69
CA ARG A 236 1.92 13.94 -3.36
C ARG A 236 1.53 14.82 -4.56
N LEU A 237 0.25 15.08 -4.79
CA LEU A 237 -0.19 16.00 -5.83
C LEU A 237 0.33 17.41 -5.52
N THR A 238 1.07 17.98 -6.47
CA THR A 238 1.62 19.34 -6.37
C THR A 238 0.69 20.38 -6.98
N VAL A 239 0.85 21.64 -6.55
CA VAL A 239 0.12 22.78 -7.12
C VAL A 239 0.43 22.91 -8.61
N ASP A 240 1.72 22.89 -8.98
CA ASP A 240 2.16 22.99 -10.37
C ASP A 240 1.51 21.92 -11.26
N LEU A 241 1.56 20.65 -10.82
CA LEU A 241 0.98 19.53 -11.58
C LEU A 241 -0.55 19.65 -11.72
N TYR A 242 -1.22 20.20 -10.71
CA TYR A 242 -2.66 20.46 -10.80
C TYR A 242 -2.97 21.59 -11.79
N ASN A 243 -2.16 22.64 -11.81
CA ASN A 243 -2.31 23.79 -12.71
C ASN A 243 -1.97 23.42 -14.16
N GLU A 244 -0.94 22.59 -14.39
CA GLU A 244 -0.58 21.99 -15.69
C GLU A 244 -1.65 21.02 -16.23
N GLY A 245 -2.58 20.58 -15.37
CA GLY A 245 -3.66 19.70 -15.75
C GLY A 245 -4.52 20.32 -16.85
N LYS A 246 -4.38 19.81 -18.08
CA LYS A 246 -5.15 20.24 -19.24
C LYS A 246 -6.66 20.07 -18.97
N GLU A 247 -7.43 21.08 -19.37
CA GLU A 247 -8.86 20.89 -19.62
C GLU A 247 -9.05 19.82 -20.71
N ALA A 248 -10.22 19.19 -20.75
CA ALA A 248 -10.49 18.14 -21.72
C ALA A 248 -10.38 18.67 -23.16
N GLN A 249 -9.21 18.50 -23.76
CA GLN A 249 -9.01 18.74 -25.19
C GLN A 249 -9.64 17.56 -25.93
N THR A 250 -10.71 17.83 -26.66
CA THR A 250 -11.29 16.86 -27.58
C THR A 250 -10.51 16.98 -28.88
N TYR A 251 -9.86 15.90 -29.28
CA TYR A 251 -9.25 15.81 -30.61
C TYR A 251 -10.41 15.66 -31.61
N GLU A 252 -10.51 16.53 -32.62
CA GLU A 252 -11.66 16.64 -33.52
C GLU A 252 -12.09 15.27 -34.10
N GLU A 253 -11.12 14.43 -34.45
CA GLU A 253 -11.34 13.08 -35.02
C GLU A 253 -12.03 12.09 -34.06
N PHE A 254 -12.00 12.36 -32.75
CA PHE A 254 -12.65 11.54 -31.72
C PHE A 254 -13.99 12.12 -31.26
N GLU A 255 -14.36 13.34 -31.68
CA GLU A 255 -15.62 13.97 -31.25
C GLU A 255 -16.85 13.13 -31.65
N ASN A 256 -16.80 12.49 -32.81
CA ASN A 256 -17.89 11.67 -33.36
C ASN A 256 -18.00 10.28 -32.73
N LYS A 257 -16.98 9.81 -31.99
CA LYS A 257 -16.99 8.51 -31.30
C LYS A 257 -17.48 8.59 -29.85
N ILE A 258 -17.51 9.79 -29.27
CA ILE A 258 -17.87 10.02 -27.87
C ILE A 258 -19.37 10.31 -27.77
N ARG A 259 -20.08 9.59 -26.90
CA ARG A 259 -21.52 9.80 -26.66
C ARG A 259 -21.78 11.18 -26.05
N PRO A 260 -22.96 11.78 -26.26
CA PRO A 260 -23.28 13.09 -25.68
C PRO A 260 -23.12 13.17 -24.15
N SER A 261 -23.50 12.10 -23.44
CA SER A 261 -23.32 12.00 -21.98
C SER A 261 -21.86 11.98 -21.56
N GLU A 262 -21.00 11.25 -22.27
CA GLU A 262 -19.56 11.18 -22.03
C GLU A 262 -18.89 12.53 -22.29
N ARG A 263 -19.32 13.25 -23.32
CA ARG A 263 -18.85 14.60 -23.64
C ARG A 263 -19.16 15.58 -22.50
N ILE A 264 -20.38 15.51 -21.94
CA ILE A 264 -20.76 16.31 -20.77
C ILE A 264 -19.87 15.97 -19.57
N LEU A 265 -19.60 14.67 -19.33
CA LEU A 265 -18.76 14.24 -18.23
C LEU A 265 -17.31 14.73 -18.40
N MET A 266 -16.74 14.63 -19.61
CA MET A 266 -15.39 15.11 -19.90
C MET A 266 -15.24 16.62 -19.59
N ARG A 267 -16.26 17.43 -19.90
CA ARG A 267 -16.26 18.87 -19.57
C ARG A 267 -16.40 19.16 -18.07
N LYS A 268 -17.10 18.29 -17.32
CA LYS A 268 -17.31 18.45 -15.87
C LYS A 268 -16.14 17.98 -15.01
N PHE A 269 -15.23 17.19 -15.56
CA PHE A 269 -14.10 16.62 -14.82
C PHE A 269 -12.76 17.15 -15.33
N LYS A 270 -12.03 17.85 -14.47
CA LYS A 270 -10.59 18.11 -14.71
C LYS A 270 -9.81 16.81 -14.51
N ARG A 271 -8.89 16.51 -15.43
CA ARG A 271 -8.06 15.30 -15.40
C ARG A 271 -6.59 15.68 -15.18
N VAL A 272 -5.99 15.19 -14.09
CA VAL A 272 -4.56 15.36 -13.80
C VAL A 272 -3.88 14.00 -13.72
N VAL A 273 -2.74 13.84 -14.38
CA VAL A 273 -1.99 12.59 -14.34
C VAL A 273 -0.89 12.67 -13.28
N ILE A 274 -0.94 11.78 -12.28
CA ILE A 274 0.03 11.74 -11.18
C ILE A 274 0.97 10.55 -11.30
N LYS A 275 2.17 10.66 -10.71
CA LYS A 275 3.15 9.57 -10.65
C LYS A 275 2.69 8.47 -9.67
N GLY A 276 2.35 7.30 -10.20
CA GLY A 276 2.13 6.08 -9.43
C GLY A 276 3.42 5.32 -9.12
N LYS A 277 3.31 4.15 -8.48
CA LYS A 277 4.49 3.32 -8.12
C LYS A 277 5.24 2.77 -9.34
N ARG A 278 4.53 2.43 -10.42
CA ARG A 278 5.09 1.82 -11.64
C ARG A 278 4.61 2.52 -12.91
N LYS A 279 3.37 3.01 -12.92
CA LYS A 279 2.76 3.71 -14.05
C LYS A 279 2.19 5.04 -13.57
N ALA A 280 2.09 5.99 -14.50
CA ALA A 280 1.32 7.21 -14.27
C ALA A 280 -0.17 6.86 -14.10
N THR A 281 -0.90 7.67 -13.34
CA THR A 281 -2.28 7.36 -12.97
C THR A 281 -3.12 8.63 -13.04
N PRO A 282 -4.22 8.65 -13.82
CA PRO A 282 -5.08 9.83 -13.90
C PRO A 282 -5.89 10.03 -12.62
N VAL A 283 -6.21 11.26 -12.26
CA VAL A 283 -7.10 11.66 -11.17
C VAL A 283 -8.13 12.61 -11.74
N LEU A 284 -9.39 12.40 -11.39
CA LEU A 284 -10.52 13.20 -11.84
C LEU A 284 -11.01 14.09 -10.70
N PHE A 285 -11.32 15.34 -11.02
CA PHE A 285 -11.83 16.33 -10.08
C PHE A 285 -13.17 16.86 -10.62
N SER A 286 -14.26 16.64 -9.89
CA SER A 286 -15.57 17.22 -10.25
C SER A 286 -15.54 18.75 -10.08
N LEU A 287 -16.43 19.47 -10.77
CA LEU A 287 -16.55 20.93 -10.67
C LEU A 287 -16.57 21.42 -9.21
N ASP A 288 -17.44 20.83 -8.38
CA ASP A 288 -17.55 21.18 -6.97
C ASP A 288 -16.33 20.76 -6.11
N VAL A 289 -15.39 19.97 -6.63
CA VAL A 289 -14.08 19.74 -6.01
C VAL A 289 -13.08 20.78 -6.50
N GLN A 290 -13.15 21.15 -7.79
CA GLN A 290 -12.29 22.18 -8.38
C GLN A 290 -12.51 23.53 -7.70
N GLU A 291 -13.76 23.93 -7.47
CA GLU A 291 -14.12 25.15 -6.72
C GLU A 291 -13.48 25.17 -5.32
N HIS A 292 -13.58 24.08 -4.57
CA HIS A 292 -12.96 23.99 -3.24
C HIS A 292 -11.43 23.97 -3.32
N ILE A 293 -10.84 23.35 -4.35
CA ILE A 293 -9.38 23.41 -4.55
C ILE A 293 -8.97 24.85 -4.85
N GLN A 294 -9.73 25.60 -5.65
CA GLN A 294 -9.44 27.00 -5.93
C GLN A 294 -9.39 27.83 -4.65
N ILE A 295 -10.38 27.69 -3.76
CA ILE A 295 -10.38 28.34 -2.43
C ILE A 295 -9.12 27.97 -1.64
N LEU A 296 -8.71 26.69 -1.65
CA LEU A 296 -7.49 26.25 -0.98
C LEU A 296 -6.22 26.86 -1.59
N LEU A 297 -6.17 27.07 -2.91
CA LEU A 297 -5.04 27.68 -3.59
C LEU A 297 -4.98 29.19 -3.33
N ASP A 298 -6.12 29.87 -3.36
CA ASP A 298 -6.22 31.33 -3.14
C ASP A 298 -5.78 31.71 -1.72
N LEU A 299 -6.19 30.92 -0.73
CA LEU A 299 -5.86 31.15 0.69
C LEU A 299 -4.54 30.49 1.13
N ARG A 300 -3.82 29.84 0.20
CA ARG A 300 -2.64 29.02 0.52
C ARG A 300 -1.53 29.80 1.24
N SER A 301 -1.33 31.07 0.88
CA SER A 301 -0.32 31.97 1.45
C SER A 301 -0.53 32.23 2.95
N ASN A 302 -1.76 32.16 3.44
CA ASN A 302 -2.09 32.42 4.85
C ASN A 302 -1.70 31.25 5.77
N PHE A 303 -1.65 30.02 5.24
CA PHE A 303 -1.59 28.81 6.04
C PHE A 303 -0.37 27.92 5.80
N THR A 304 0.24 28.01 4.62
CA THR A 304 1.34 27.13 4.22
C THR A 304 2.64 27.92 4.04
N SER A 305 3.77 27.26 4.26
CA SER A 305 5.06 27.89 4.02
C SER A 305 5.30 28.13 2.53
N GLN A 306 5.96 29.25 2.17
CA GLN A 306 6.22 29.67 0.78
C GLN A 306 6.82 28.61 -0.17
N ASN A 307 7.50 27.59 0.37
CA ASN A 307 8.16 26.53 -0.43
C ASN A 307 7.49 25.14 -0.33
N ASP A 308 6.23 25.06 0.09
CA ASP A 308 5.50 23.78 0.09
C ASP A 308 4.88 23.52 -1.30
N PRO A 309 5.27 22.46 -2.02
CA PRO A 309 4.73 22.19 -3.35
C PRO A 309 3.38 21.46 -3.32
N TYR A 310 2.96 20.87 -2.19
CA TYR A 310 1.84 19.92 -2.16
C TYR A 310 0.50 20.60 -1.89
N ILE A 311 -0.55 20.20 -2.62
CA ILE A 311 -1.92 20.66 -2.33
C ILE A 311 -2.39 20.15 -0.96
N PHE A 312 -2.04 18.90 -0.63
CA PHE A 312 -2.49 18.20 0.57
C PHE A 312 -1.36 18.00 1.58
N SER A 313 -0.84 19.09 2.13
CA SER A 313 0.19 19.09 3.16
C SER A 313 -0.34 19.45 4.54
N LYS A 314 0.38 19.02 5.57
CA LYS A 314 0.19 19.52 6.93
C LYS A 314 0.68 20.96 6.99
N LEU A 315 -0.17 21.85 7.51
CA LEU A 315 0.06 23.30 7.61
C LEU A 315 1.48 23.69 8.06
N ILE A 316 2.00 23.03 9.10
CA ILE A 316 3.27 23.42 9.74
C ILE A 316 4.47 22.62 9.22
N SER A 317 4.30 21.33 8.88
CA SER A 317 5.44 20.41 8.80
C SER A 317 5.96 20.13 7.39
N ARG A 318 5.48 20.84 6.34
CA ARG A 318 5.86 20.62 4.92
C ARG A 318 5.80 19.16 4.46
N GLU A 319 4.95 18.38 5.13
CA GLU A 319 4.79 16.96 4.88
C GLU A 319 3.41 16.70 4.31
N PRO A 320 3.30 15.86 3.27
CA PRO A 320 2.03 15.34 2.81
C PRO A 320 1.19 14.73 3.94
N PHE A 321 -0.13 14.78 3.77
CA PHE A 321 -1.04 14.07 4.65
C PHE A 321 -0.73 12.57 4.73
N ARG A 322 -0.90 12.03 5.93
CA ARG A 322 -1.05 10.58 6.12
C ARG A 322 -2.48 10.23 5.73
N GLY A 323 -2.72 10.09 4.43
CA GLY A 323 -4.08 9.98 3.88
C GLY A 323 -4.96 8.87 4.47
N TYR A 324 -4.37 7.79 5.00
CA TYR A 324 -5.14 6.77 5.73
C TYR A 324 -5.74 7.29 7.04
N GLN A 325 -5.02 8.15 7.77
CA GLN A 325 -5.49 8.75 9.02
C GLN A 325 -6.61 9.74 8.74
N VAL A 326 -6.47 10.55 7.70
CA VAL A 326 -7.49 11.53 7.28
C VAL A 326 -8.79 10.82 6.89
N LEU A 327 -8.69 9.79 6.04
CA LEU A 327 -9.86 9.00 5.63
C LEU A 327 -10.55 8.34 6.84
N MET A 328 -9.77 7.73 7.73
CA MET A 328 -10.31 7.05 8.92
C MET A 328 -10.93 8.03 9.92
N HIS A 329 -10.35 9.22 10.09
CA HIS A 329 -10.89 10.27 10.94
C HIS A 329 -12.30 10.69 10.46
N HIS A 330 -12.42 11.08 9.19
CA HIS A 330 -13.71 11.50 8.64
C HIS A 330 -14.73 10.36 8.56
N ALA A 331 -14.30 9.13 8.29
CA ALA A 331 -15.21 7.97 8.30
C ALA A 331 -15.85 7.74 9.68
N LYS A 332 -15.09 7.95 10.76
CA LYS A 332 -15.62 7.87 12.13
C LYS A 332 -16.57 9.03 12.45
N MET A 333 -16.23 10.24 12.01
CA MET A 333 -17.07 11.43 12.24
C MET A 333 -18.39 11.39 11.47
N ALA A 334 -18.47 10.66 10.36
CA ALA A 334 -19.66 10.59 9.51
C ALA A 334 -20.79 9.71 10.09
N GLY A 335 -20.60 9.06 11.24
CA GLY A 335 -21.62 8.21 11.88
C GLY A 335 -22.05 7.04 11.01
N LEU A 336 -21.10 6.38 10.33
CA LEU A 336 -21.35 5.24 9.45
C LEU A 336 -21.68 3.98 10.26
N LYS A 337 -22.39 3.02 9.64
CA LYS A 337 -22.66 1.72 10.28
C LYS A 337 -21.37 0.93 10.47
N ASN A 338 -20.51 0.93 9.45
CA ASN A 338 -19.21 0.26 9.51
C ASN A 338 -18.07 1.19 9.02
N PRO A 339 -17.61 2.13 9.86
CA PRO A 339 -16.55 3.05 9.49
C PRO A 339 -15.22 2.35 9.20
N ASP A 340 -14.98 1.17 9.79
CA ASP A 340 -13.77 0.38 9.57
C ASP A 340 -13.67 -0.24 8.17
N ALA A 341 -14.78 -0.32 7.44
CA ALA A 341 -14.82 -0.73 6.03
C ALA A 341 -14.26 0.38 5.10
N ILE A 342 -14.32 1.65 5.50
CA ILE A 342 -13.88 2.81 4.71
C ILE A 342 -12.36 2.97 4.77
N LYS A 343 -11.67 2.00 4.21
CA LYS A 343 -10.22 1.98 4.03
C LYS A 343 -9.91 1.99 2.54
N SER A 344 -8.78 2.57 2.13
CA SER A 344 -8.42 2.64 0.70
C SER A 344 -8.42 1.26 0.02
N ARG A 345 -8.01 0.20 0.72
CA ARG A 345 -8.11 -1.19 0.21
C ARG A 345 -9.56 -1.65 0.10
N GLY A 346 -10.40 -1.39 1.10
CA GLY A 346 -11.83 -1.72 1.10
C GLY A 346 -12.58 -1.03 -0.03
N LEU A 347 -12.34 0.27 -0.25
CA LEU A 347 -12.92 1.03 -1.35
C LEU A 347 -12.55 0.48 -2.73
N ARG A 348 -11.33 -0.03 -2.91
CA ARG A 348 -10.92 -0.67 -4.17
C ARG A 348 -11.54 -2.05 -4.35
N LYS A 349 -11.64 -2.83 -3.26
CA LYS A 349 -12.35 -4.11 -3.29
C LYS A 349 -13.80 -3.91 -3.70
N HIS A 350 -14.49 -2.95 -3.09
CA HIS A 350 -15.86 -2.57 -3.47
C HIS A 350 -15.98 -2.25 -4.96
N LEU A 351 -15.06 -1.43 -5.52
CA LEU A 351 -15.11 -1.09 -6.93
C LEU A 351 -14.98 -2.33 -7.83
N ALA A 352 -14.10 -3.27 -7.48
CA ALA A 352 -13.95 -4.51 -8.24
C ALA A 352 -15.17 -5.43 -8.11
N THR A 353 -15.75 -5.54 -6.91
CA THR A 353 -17.03 -6.24 -6.68
C THR A 353 -18.12 -5.71 -7.60
N ILE A 354 -18.24 -4.38 -7.68
CA ILE A 354 -19.25 -3.72 -8.51
C ILE A 354 -18.96 -3.89 -10.00
N SER A 355 -17.70 -3.87 -10.45
CA SER A 355 -17.37 -4.15 -11.85
C SER A 355 -17.72 -5.57 -12.28
N GLN A 356 -17.62 -6.56 -11.37
CA GLN A 356 -18.08 -7.92 -11.63
C GLN A 356 -19.61 -7.98 -11.75
N LEU A 357 -20.33 -7.25 -10.89
CA LEU A 357 -21.81 -7.17 -10.93
C LEU A 357 -22.32 -6.55 -12.23
N PHE A 358 -21.61 -5.56 -12.78
CA PHE A 358 -21.98 -4.91 -14.04
C PHE A 358 -21.64 -5.74 -15.29
N SER A 359 -21.11 -6.96 -15.14
CA SER A 359 -20.70 -7.83 -16.26
C SER A 359 -19.84 -7.09 -17.28
N MET A 360 -18.91 -6.24 -16.81
CA MET A 360 -18.05 -5.43 -17.68
C MET A 360 -17.21 -6.32 -18.59
N GLU A 361 -17.08 -5.91 -19.85
CA GLU A 361 -16.23 -6.60 -20.82
C GLU A 361 -14.75 -6.54 -20.40
N ASN A 362 -13.93 -7.46 -20.91
CA ASN A 362 -12.51 -7.51 -20.54
C ASN A 362 -11.77 -6.19 -20.85
N GLU A 363 -12.16 -5.51 -21.94
CA GLU A 363 -11.61 -4.21 -22.33
C GLU A 363 -11.93 -3.13 -21.29
N ASP A 364 -13.18 -3.07 -20.81
CA ASP A 364 -13.59 -2.11 -19.79
C ASP A 364 -12.91 -2.38 -18.44
N VAL A 365 -12.73 -3.65 -18.08
CA VAL A 365 -11.98 -4.03 -16.87
C VAL A 365 -10.50 -3.64 -16.99
N GLU A 366 -9.92 -3.74 -18.19
CA GLU A 366 -8.55 -3.28 -18.45
C GLU A 366 -8.43 -1.75 -18.36
N GLN A 367 -9.40 -1.01 -18.90
CA GLN A 367 -9.47 0.44 -18.75
C GLN A 367 -9.58 0.85 -17.27
N LEU A 368 -10.43 0.16 -16.50
CA LEU A 368 -10.56 0.37 -15.05
C LEU A 368 -9.26 0.07 -14.31
N ALA A 369 -8.58 -1.04 -14.63
CA ALA A 369 -7.31 -1.42 -14.02
C ALA A 369 -6.22 -0.37 -14.31
N THR A 370 -6.14 0.09 -15.56
CA THR A 370 -5.23 1.15 -16.00
C THR A 370 -5.54 2.46 -15.28
N PHE A 371 -6.82 2.82 -15.17
CA PHE A 371 -7.24 3.97 -14.38
C PHE A 371 -6.77 3.81 -12.93
N MET A 372 -6.91 2.65 -12.29
CA MET A 372 -6.45 2.43 -10.91
C MET A 372 -4.92 2.32 -10.73
N GLY A 373 -4.15 2.30 -11.82
CA GLY A 373 -2.69 2.29 -11.80
C GLY A 373 -2.07 0.91 -11.56
N HIS A 374 -2.70 -0.17 -12.02
CA HIS A 374 -2.14 -1.53 -11.97
C HIS A 374 -2.48 -2.33 -13.25
N THR A 375 -1.82 -3.47 -13.47
CA THR A 375 -2.09 -4.35 -14.62
C THR A 375 -3.36 -5.17 -14.41
N LEU A 376 -3.98 -5.63 -15.49
CA LEU A 376 -5.18 -6.48 -15.45
C LEU A 376 -4.97 -7.71 -14.53
N ASP A 377 -3.81 -8.37 -14.61
CA ASP A 377 -3.47 -9.51 -13.75
C ASP A 377 -3.45 -9.15 -12.26
N VAL A 378 -2.88 -8.00 -11.91
CA VAL A 378 -2.87 -7.51 -10.52
C VAL A 378 -4.29 -7.18 -10.08
N HIS A 379 -5.12 -6.62 -10.98
CA HIS A 379 -6.52 -6.34 -10.68
C HIS A 379 -7.29 -7.62 -10.34
N ARG A 380 -7.20 -8.63 -11.22
CA ARG A 380 -7.84 -9.94 -11.06
C ARG A 380 -7.34 -10.64 -9.79
N LYS A 381 -6.04 -10.63 -9.50
CA LYS A 381 -5.49 -11.29 -8.31
C LYS A 381 -5.86 -10.61 -6.98
N GLU A 382 -5.86 -9.27 -6.93
CA GLU A 382 -6.05 -8.53 -5.67
C GLU A 382 -7.50 -8.21 -5.32
N TYR A 383 -8.41 -8.20 -6.30
CA TYR A 383 -9.77 -7.69 -6.12
C TYR A 383 -10.89 -8.63 -6.57
N ARG A 384 -10.63 -9.93 -6.72
CA ARG A 384 -11.62 -11.01 -6.96
C ARG A 384 -12.53 -11.33 -5.76
N LEU A 385 -13.08 -10.31 -5.09
CA LEU A 385 -14.15 -10.53 -4.10
C LEU A 385 -15.43 -9.88 -4.62
N PRO A 386 -16.55 -10.62 -4.77
CA PRO A 386 -16.90 -11.89 -4.14
C PRO A 386 -17.04 -13.02 -5.17
N ASP A 387 -15.92 -13.56 -5.68
CA ASP A 387 -15.99 -14.89 -6.32
C ASP A 387 -16.50 -15.89 -5.27
N ASP A 388 -16.07 -15.84 -4.00
CA ASP A 388 -16.50 -16.82 -2.99
C ASP A 388 -18.03 -16.97 -2.85
N ILE A 389 -18.83 -15.90 -2.83
CA ILE A 389 -20.29 -16.05 -2.64
C ILE A 389 -20.95 -16.57 -3.93
N PHE A 390 -20.67 -15.94 -5.08
CA PHE A 390 -21.26 -16.35 -6.35
C PHE A 390 -20.74 -17.71 -6.81
N GLN A 391 -19.44 -17.98 -6.63
CA GLN A 391 -18.82 -19.28 -6.86
C GLN A 391 -19.38 -20.31 -5.89
N THR A 392 -19.49 -20.05 -4.58
CA THR A 392 -20.10 -21.01 -3.67
C THR A 392 -21.54 -21.30 -4.08
N ALA A 393 -22.35 -20.29 -4.42
CA ALA A 393 -23.72 -20.53 -4.88
C ALA A 393 -23.78 -21.31 -6.20
N LYS A 394 -23.02 -20.90 -7.23
CA LYS A 394 -22.99 -21.55 -8.54
C LYS A 394 -22.39 -22.96 -8.50
N ILE A 395 -21.35 -23.18 -7.69
CA ILE A 395 -20.72 -24.49 -7.49
C ILE A 395 -21.61 -25.36 -6.61
N ALA A 396 -22.23 -24.84 -5.55
CA ALA A 396 -23.20 -25.62 -4.77
C ALA A 396 -24.36 -26.11 -5.64
N LYS A 397 -24.89 -25.25 -6.51
CA LYS A 397 -25.91 -25.62 -7.52
C LYS A 397 -25.44 -26.76 -8.43
N LEU A 398 -24.21 -26.68 -8.93
CA LEU A 398 -23.62 -27.75 -9.75
C LEU A 398 -23.43 -29.04 -8.97
N LEU A 399 -22.91 -28.97 -7.74
CA LEU A 399 -22.70 -30.13 -6.87
C LEU A 399 -24.02 -30.82 -6.51
N LEU A 400 -25.08 -30.05 -6.24
CA LEU A 400 -26.42 -30.58 -5.97
C LEU A 400 -27.03 -31.26 -7.20
N LEU A 401 -26.84 -30.69 -8.40
CA LEU A 401 -27.23 -31.32 -9.67
C LEU A 401 -26.49 -32.64 -9.94
N MET A 402 -25.23 -32.73 -9.53
CA MET A 402 -24.46 -33.98 -9.62
C MET A 402 -24.99 -35.02 -8.63
N GLU A 403 -25.41 -34.61 -7.44
CA GLU A 403 -25.99 -35.48 -6.42
C GLU A 403 -27.38 -36.00 -6.82
N SER A 404 -28.20 -35.18 -7.48
CA SER A 404 -29.55 -35.57 -7.91
C SER A 404 -29.57 -36.51 -9.12
N GLY A 405 -28.43 -36.73 -9.80
CA GLY A 405 -28.34 -37.57 -10.99
C GLY A 405 -28.95 -36.93 -12.26
N ASP A 406 -29.43 -35.70 -12.17
CA ASP A 406 -30.18 -35.01 -13.23
C ASP A 406 -29.31 -34.13 -14.14
N ALA A 407 -27.98 -34.17 -13.98
CA ALA A 407 -27.04 -33.35 -14.75
C ALA A 407 -27.22 -33.46 -16.27
N GLY A 408 -27.62 -34.63 -16.79
CA GLY A 408 -27.89 -34.85 -18.22
C GLY A 408 -29.02 -33.97 -18.79
N LYS A 409 -30.01 -33.59 -17.97
CA LYS A 409 -31.15 -32.74 -18.38
C LYS A 409 -30.75 -31.30 -18.71
N TYR A 410 -29.55 -30.88 -18.30
CA TYR A 410 -29.05 -29.52 -18.43
C TYR A 410 -27.84 -29.41 -19.37
N GLN A 411 -27.61 -30.41 -20.22
CA GLN A 411 -26.53 -30.37 -21.20
C GLN A 411 -26.67 -29.15 -22.14
N GLY A 412 -25.58 -28.39 -22.30
CA GLY A 412 -25.54 -27.19 -23.15
C GLY A 412 -26.11 -25.92 -22.49
N LYS A 413 -26.65 -25.99 -21.27
CA LYS A 413 -27.13 -24.83 -20.52
C LYS A 413 -26.02 -24.21 -19.66
N THR A 414 -26.08 -22.90 -19.47
CA THR A 414 -25.19 -22.21 -18.53
C THR A 414 -25.67 -22.39 -17.08
N LEU A 415 -24.78 -22.26 -16.09
CA LEU A 415 -25.15 -22.37 -14.67
C LEU A 415 -26.20 -21.34 -14.23
N ASP A 416 -26.35 -20.23 -14.95
CA ASP A 416 -27.34 -19.19 -14.67
C ASP A 416 -28.73 -19.57 -15.20
N GLU A 417 -28.82 -20.45 -16.22
CA GLU A 417 -30.07 -20.90 -16.85
C GLU A 417 -30.74 -22.09 -16.14
N ILE A 418 -30.04 -22.73 -15.22
CA ILE A 418 -30.55 -23.84 -14.42
C ILE A 418 -31.44 -23.22 -13.32
N ASN A 419 -32.68 -23.65 -13.09
CA ASN A 419 -33.42 -23.25 -11.89
C ASN A 419 -33.56 -24.45 -10.95
N LEU A 420 -33.11 -24.30 -9.70
CA LEU A 420 -33.23 -25.30 -8.63
C LEU A 420 -34.11 -24.79 -7.47
N GLU A 421 -34.77 -23.64 -7.64
CA GLU A 421 -35.56 -23.00 -6.57
C GLU A 421 -36.68 -23.92 -6.03
N GLU A 422 -37.35 -24.67 -6.91
CA GLU A 422 -38.41 -25.59 -6.50
C GLU A 422 -37.91 -26.80 -5.69
N ASP A 423 -36.71 -27.32 -6.03
CA ASP A 423 -36.09 -28.47 -5.33
C ASP A 423 -35.46 -28.05 -3.99
N LEU A 424 -34.98 -26.81 -3.88
CA LEU A 424 -34.36 -26.26 -2.66
C LEU A 424 -35.38 -25.81 -1.62
N MET A 425 -36.57 -25.39 -2.03
CA MET A 425 -37.63 -24.89 -1.15
C MET A 425 -38.54 -26.02 -0.60
N ASN A 426 -38.36 -27.27 -1.04
CA ASN A 426 -39.06 -28.46 -0.53
C ASN A 426 -38.08 -29.55 -0.07
N PRO A 427 -37.46 -29.41 1.12
CA PRO A 427 -36.53 -30.41 1.66
C PRO A 427 -37.17 -31.75 2.04
N GLU A 428 -38.50 -31.88 2.01
CA GLU A 428 -39.24 -33.10 2.41
C GLU A 428 -39.58 -34.05 1.24
N LYS A 429 -39.05 -33.82 0.04
CA LYS A 429 -39.10 -34.78 -1.07
C LYS A 429 -37.71 -35.39 -1.33
N LYS A 430 -37.17 -36.11 -0.35
CA LYS A 430 -36.09 -37.07 -0.58
C LYS A 430 -36.42 -38.37 0.15
#